data_AF-A0A4Q5U7M3-F1
#
_entry.id   AF-A0A4Q5U7M3-F1
#
_cell.length_a   1.000
_cell.length_b   1.000
_cell.length_c   1.000
_cell.angle_alpha   90.00
_cell.angle_beta   90.00
_cell.angle_gamma   90.00
#
_symmetry.space_group_name_H-M   'P 1'
#
loop_
_entity.id
_entity.type
_entity.pdbx_description
1 polymer ?
#
loop_
_entity_poly.entity_id
_entity_poly.type
_entity_poly.pdbx_seq_one_letter_code
_entity_poly.pdbx_strand_id
1 'polypeptide(L)'
;MKKIVTVTLLFLLALNNGLLAQPAGAQEFYELRVYHYKDSAQEGVIDRYLEKALIPALGRKKITRIGVFKALSNDTSAIKTLYLLVPFKSVAGALEIQSALLKDNAYLSAGKEYLEAGFKTPPYTRVESIWLKAFPFAPVAKASKLKSSPQGRVYELRSYESATEKIGVNKIHMFNEGGEVALFDRLGFDAAFYGQVLSGGVMPNLMYLTRFENRAERDAHWKAFGEDPEWKQLSAKPEYQDNVSHIDITFLRPTAYSAL
;
A
#
# COMPACT_ATOMS: atom_id res chain seq x y z
N MET A 1 -30.69 -62.95 -42.09
CA MET A 1 -30.13 -62.73 -40.74
C MET A 1 -28.68 -62.24 -40.85
N LYS A 2 -28.43 -60.93 -40.74
CA LYS A 2 -27.09 -60.37 -40.48
C LYS A 2 -27.27 -59.25 -39.46
N LYS A 3 -26.62 -59.38 -38.31
CA LYS A 3 -26.76 -58.50 -37.14
C LYS A 3 -26.01 -57.19 -37.40
N ILE A 4 -26.67 -56.06 -37.18
CA ILE A 4 -26.05 -54.73 -37.11
C ILE A 4 -25.45 -54.61 -35.70
N VAL A 5 -24.14 -54.41 -35.61
CA VAL A 5 -23.43 -54.10 -34.36
C VAL A 5 -23.42 -52.59 -34.22
N THR A 6 -24.16 -52.07 -33.25
CA THR A 6 -24.14 -50.65 -32.88
C THR A 6 -22.95 -50.41 -31.95
N VAL A 7 -21.90 -49.75 -32.46
CA VAL A 7 -20.79 -49.24 -31.63
C VAL A 7 -21.27 -47.95 -30.97
N THR A 8 -21.43 -47.98 -29.64
CA THR A 8 -21.72 -46.78 -28.84
C THR A 8 -20.41 -46.18 -28.39
N LEU A 9 -20.06 -45.02 -28.94
CA LEU A 9 -18.87 -44.26 -28.55
C LEU A 9 -19.19 -43.43 -27.29
N LEU A 10 -18.72 -43.88 -26.13
CA LEU A 10 -18.78 -43.10 -24.88
C LEU A 10 -17.74 -41.98 -24.93
N PHE A 11 -18.19 -40.74 -25.13
CA PHE A 11 -17.38 -39.55 -24.88
C PHE A 11 -17.29 -39.33 -23.36
N LEU A 12 -16.14 -39.64 -22.76
CA LEU A 12 -15.79 -39.14 -21.44
C LEU A 12 -15.48 -37.64 -21.54
N LEU A 13 -16.40 -36.79 -21.08
CA LEU A 13 -16.06 -35.41 -20.72
C LEU A 13 -15.18 -35.43 -19.47
N ALA A 14 -13.87 -35.24 -19.66
CA ALA A 14 -12.99 -34.86 -18.57
C ALA A 14 -13.36 -33.43 -18.14
N LEU A 15 -14.04 -33.30 -16.99
CA LEU A 15 -14.20 -32.03 -16.28
C LEU A 15 -12.82 -31.59 -15.78
N ASN A 16 -12.11 -30.83 -16.62
CA ASN A 16 -10.99 -30.01 -16.17
C ASN A 16 -11.54 -28.93 -15.25
N ASN A 17 -11.59 -29.20 -13.95
CA ASN A 17 -11.62 -28.17 -12.91
C ASN A 17 -10.23 -27.50 -12.85
N GLY A 18 -9.85 -26.84 -13.94
CA GLY A 18 -8.84 -25.80 -13.87
C GLY A 18 -9.47 -24.66 -13.08
N LEU A 19 -9.04 -24.47 -11.83
CA LEU A 19 -9.03 -23.15 -11.23
C LEU A 19 -8.32 -22.24 -12.25
N LEU A 20 -9.10 -21.54 -13.06
CA LEU A 20 -8.58 -20.50 -13.92
C LEU A 20 -7.94 -19.49 -12.98
N ALA A 21 -6.61 -19.53 -12.88
CA ALA A 21 -5.85 -18.47 -12.25
C ALA A 21 -6.32 -17.17 -12.93
N GLN A 22 -7.02 -16.32 -12.19
CA GLN A 22 -7.40 -15.02 -12.71
C GLN A 22 -6.10 -14.37 -13.20
N PRO A 23 -6.06 -13.85 -14.44
CA PRO A 23 -4.90 -13.11 -14.89
C PRO A 23 -4.70 -11.96 -13.90
N ALA A 24 -3.56 -11.94 -13.23
CA ALA A 24 -3.22 -10.85 -12.32
C ALA A 24 -3.35 -9.55 -13.10
N GLY A 25 -4.30 -8.69 -12.70
CA GLY A 25 -4.44 -7.37 -13.29
C GLY A 25 -3.12 -6.61 -13.21
N ALA A 26 -2.89 -5.66 -14.12
CA ALA A 26 -1.65 -4.88 -14.13
C ALA A 26 -1.41 -4.26 -12.73
N GLN A 27 -0.35 -4.72 -12.06
CA GLN A 27 0.01 -4.29 -10.71
C GLN A 27 0.52 -2.85 -10.74
N GLU A 28 0.05 -2.03 -9.81
CA GLU A 28 0.61 -0.71 -9.58
C GLU A 28 1.99 -0.79 -8.93
N PHE A 29 2.72 0.30 -9.09
CA PHE A 29 3.89 0.63 -8.29
C PHE A 29 3.53 1.79 -7.38
N TYR A 30 4.06 1.79 -6.16
CA TYR A 30 3.84 2.87 -5.21
C TYR A 30 5.16 3.52 -4.86
N GLU A 31 5.19 4.85 -4.87
CA GLU A 31 6.19 5.60 -4.10
C GLU A 31 5.56 5.97 -2.76
N LEU A 32 6.09 5.44 -1.66
CA LEU A 32 5.83 5.94 -0.31
C LEU A 32 6.98 6.87 0.06
N ARG A 33 6.74 8.17 -0.04
CA ARG A 33 7.69 9.20 0.33
C ARG A 33 7.46 9.63 1.78
N VAL A 34 8.52 9.63 2.58
CA VAL A 34 8.46 10.02 4.01
C VAL A 34 9.24 11.30 4.21
N TYR A 35 8.55 12.34 4.66
CA TYR A 35 9.14 13.61 5.08
C TYR A 35 9.40 13.57 6.57
N HIS A 36 10.62 13.91 6.98
CA HIS A 36 10.99 14.13 8.36
C HIS A 36 11.13 15.62 8.60
N TYR A 37 10.53 16.15 9.65
CA TYR A 37 10.53 17.58 9.96
C TYR A 37 10.45 17.82 11.48
N LYS A 38 10.72 19.04 11.93
CA LYS A 38 10.87 19.37 13.36
C LYS A 38 9.70 20.15 13.93
N ASP A 39 9.19 21.11 13.17
CA ASP A 39 8.27 22.12 13.68
C ASP A 39 7.10 22.39 12.72
N SER A 40 6.16 23.23 13.19
CA SER A 40 4.96 23.60 12.44
C SER A 40 5.25 24.49 11.23
N ALA A 41 6.37 25.22 11.22
CA ALA A 41 6.75 26.04 10.07
C ALA A 41 7.14 25.14 8.90
N GLN A 42 8.00 24.15 9.14
CA GLN A 42 8.34 23.11 8.16
C GLN A 42 7.11 22.34 7.71
N GLU A 43 6.25 21.91 8.65
CA GLU A 43 4.99 21.22 8.34
C GLU A 43 4.12 22.05 7.38
N GLY A 44 3.97 23.34 7.65
CA GLY A 44 3.16 24.24 6.84
C GLY A 44 3.70 24.40 5.40
N VAL A 45 5.02 24.44 5.22
CA VAL A 45 5.64 24.50 3.88
C VAL A 45 5.40 23.19 3.12
N ILE A 46 5.58 22.04 3.77
CA ILE A 46 5.32 20.72 3.16
C ILE A 46 3.84 20.62 2.78
N ASP A 47 2.92 20.94 3.68
CA ASP A 47 1.48 20.87 3.42
C ASP A 47 1.06 21.73 2.22
N ARG A 48 1.49 22.99 2.18
CA ARG A 48 1.19 23.89 1.06
C ARG A 48 1.76 23.36 -0.26
N TYR A 49 3.00 22.87 -0.25
CA TYR A 49 3.60 22.29 -1.45
C TYR A 49 2.84 21.06 -1.95
N LEU A 50 2.51 20.12 -1.07
CA LEU A 50 1.79 18.92 -1.45
C LEU A 50 0.39 19.24 -1.95
N GLU A 51 -0.37 20.04 -1.19
CA GLU A 51 -1.77 20.36 -1.48
C GLU A 51 -1.92 21.27 -2.70
N LYS A 52 -1.10 22.31 -2.83
CA LYS A 52 -1.30 23.37 -3.82
C LYS A 52 -0.43 23.20 -5.07
N ALA A 53 0.68 22.46 -5.00
CA ALA A 53 1.57 22.27 -6.13
C ALA A 53 1.63 20.82 -6.63
N LEU A 54 2.14 19.89 -5.82
CA LEU A 54 2.47 18.54 -6.27
C LEU A 54 1.21 17.73 -6.64
N ILE A 55 0.22 17.65 -5.74
CA ILE A 55 -1.00 16.85 -5.99
C ILE A 55 -1.78 17.36 -7.20
N PRO A 56 -2.04 18.68 -7.36
CA PRO A 56 -2.68 19.19 -8.58
C PRO A 56 -1.89 18.88 -9.85
N ALA A 57 -0.55 18.91 -9.81
CA ALA A 57 0.30 18.57 -10.95
C ALA A 57 0.24 17.08 -11.32
N LEU A 58 0.26 16.19 -10.32
CA LEU A 58 0.03 14.76 -10.50
C LEU A 58 -1.39 14.48 -11.01
N GLY A 59 -2.39 15.23 -10.57
CA GLY A 59 -3.77 15.19 -11.07
C GLY A 59 -3.86 15.51 -12.57
N ARG A 60 -3.12 16.51 -13.07
CA ARG A 60 -3.00 16.78 -14.53
C ARG A 60 -2.39 15.61 -15.31
N LYS A 61 -1.62 14.75 -14.65
CA LYS A 61 -1.08 13.48 -15.19
C LYS A 61 -1.99 12.27 -14.91
N LYS A 62 -3.22 12.51 -14.45
CA LYS A 62 -4.24 11.50 -14.12
C LYS A 62 -3.87 10.57 -12.96
N ILE A 63 -3.00 11.04 -12.05
CA ILE A 63 -2.73 10.36 -10.77
C ILE A 63 -3.55 11.05 -9.68
N THR A 64 -4.58 10.37 -9.19
CA THR A 64 -5.58 10.97 -8.29
C THR A 64 -5.74 10.23 -6.97
N ARG A 65 -5.36 8.96 -6.88
CA ARG A 65 -5.44 8.14 -5.65
C ARG A 65 -4.23 8.37 -4.75
N ILE A 66 -4.00 9.62 -4.37
CA ILE A 66 -2.84 10.01 -3.57
C ILE A 66 -3.22 10.02 -2.09
N GLY A 67 -2.46 9.31 -1.27
CA GLY A 67 -2.63 9.31 0.18
C GLY A 67 -1.65 10.28 0.83
N VAL A 68 -2.12 11.10 1.77
CA VAL A 68 -1.24 11.96 2.57
C VAL A 68 -1.59 11.84 4.04
N PHE A 69 -0.61 11.44 4.84
CA PHE A 69 -0.82 11.07 6.23
C PHE A 69 0.25 11.65 7.14
N LYS A 70 -0.10 11.94 8.40
CA LYS A 70 0.83 12.36 9.44
C LYS A 70 0.84 11.29 10.54
N ALA A 71 1.99 10.98 11.12
CA ALA A 71 2.03 10.04 12.24
C ALA A 71 1.32 10.62 13.47
N LEU A 72 0.60 9.77 14.21
CA LEU A 72 -0.03 10.17 15.48
C LEU A 72 1.03 10.50 16.54
N SER A 73 2.20 9.86 16.49
CA SER A 73 3.31 10.13 17.39
C SER A 73 3.93 11.52 17.21
N ASN A 74 3.58 12.26 16.16
CA ASN A 74 4.08 13.63 15.92
C ASN A 74 3.72 14.60 17.05
N ASP A 75 2.70 14.30 17.85
CA ASP A 75 2.27 15.14 18.96
C ASP A 75 3.31 15.13 20.11
N THR A 76 4.12 14.07 20.23
CA THR A 76 5.15 13.90 21.27
C THR A 76 6.57 13.74 20.73
N SER A 77 6.75 13.58 19.42
CA SER A 77 8.05 13.34 18.80
C SER A 77 8.80 14.62 18.47
N ALA A 78 10.12 14.62 18.72
CA ALA A 78 11.03 15.68 18.28
C ALA A 78 11.28 15.67 16.76
N ILE A 79 11.19 14.50 16.13
CA ILE A 79 11.23 14.34 14.67
C ILE A 79 9.87 13.81 14.23
N LYS A 80 9.14 14.65 13.52
CA LYS A 80 7.80 14.38 13.02
C LYS A 80 7.88 13.78 11.62
N THR A 81 6.90 12.96 11.27
CA THR A 81 6.82 12.32 9.95
C THR A 81 5.51 12.60 9.21
N LEU A 82 5.63 12.85 7.91
CA LEU A 82 4.52 12.93 6.96
C LEU A 82 4.77 11.95 5.82
N TYR A 83 3.76 11.16 5.48
CA TYR A 83 3.80 10.09 4.50
C TYR A 83 2.97 10.51 3.28
N LEU A 84 3.56 10.43 2.09
CA LEU A 84 2.92 10.65 0.80
C LEU A 84 2.96 9.34 0.02
N LEU A 85 1.79 8.76 -0.27
CA LEU A 85 1.66 7.57 -1.12
C LEU A 85 1.20 7.99 -2.52
N VAL A 86 2.03 7.74 -3.53
CA VAL A 86 1.71 8.03 -4.94
C VAL A 86 1.68 6.74 -5.75
N PRO A 87 0.52 6.36 -6.34
CA PRO A 87 0.43 5.20 -7.22
C PRO A 87 0.83 5.54 -8.66
N PHE A 88 1.56 4.62 -9.28
CA PHE A 88 2.01 4.69 -10.66
C PHE A 88 1.67 3.39 -11.40
N LYS A 89 1.41 3.50 -12.69
CA LYS A 89 1.19 2.33 -13.57
C LYS A 89 2.50 1.60 -13.91
N SER A 90 3.63 2.30 -13.86
CA SER A 90 4.97 1.76 -14.14
C SER A 90 6.04 2.66 -13.53
N VAL A 91 7.22 2.09 -13.26
CA VAL A 91 8.39 2.85 -12.80
C VAL A 91 8.86 3.86 -13.86
N ALA A 92 8.88 3.46 -15.13
CA ALA A 92 9.24 4.36 -16.23
C ALA A 92 8.32 5.60 -16.29
N GLY A 93 7.00 5.40 -16.15
CA GLY A 93 6.04 6.50 -16.13
C GLY A 93 6.26 7.44 -14.94
N ALA A 94 6.70 6.92 -13.78
CA ALA A 94 7.05 7.77 -12.64
C ALA A 94 8.24 8.68 -12.94
N LEU A 95 9.29 8.17 -13.59
CA LEU A 95 10.47 8.95 -14.00
C LEU A 95 10.12 10.03 -15.04
N GLU A 96 9.24 9.69 -15.99
CA GLU A 96 8.73 10.66 -16.98
C GLU A 96 7.95 11.79 -16.31
N ILE A 97 7.14 11.46 -15.29
CA ILE A 97 6.38 12.46 -14.53
C ILE A 97 7.31 13.40 -13.78
N GLN A 98 8.37 12.89 -13.13
CA GLN A 98 9.37 13.75 -12.48
C GLN A 98 9.97 14.76 -13.48
N SER A 99 10.33 14.29 -14.68
CA SER A 99 10.84 15.15 -15.75
C SER A 99 9.80 16.16 -16.25
N ALA A 100 8.52 15.78 -16.27
CA ALA A 100 7.43 16.66 -16.67
C ALA A 100 7.12 17.74 -15.63
N LEU A 101 7.23 17.43 -14.33
CA LEU A 101 7.03 18.40 -13.25
C LEU A 101 8.03 19.56 -13.34
N LEU A 102 9.29 19.28 -13.71
CA LEU A 102 10.32 20.32 -13.91
C LEU A 102 10.01 21.31 -15.04
N LYS A 103 9.03 21.00 -15.91
CA LYS A 103 8.60 21.84 -17.03
C LYS A 103 7.20 22.43 -16.83
N ASP A 104 6.56 22.12 -15.71
CA ASP A 104 5.20 22.55 -15.41
C ASP A 104 5.22 23.88 -14.64
N ASN A 105 5.00 24.98 -15.35
CA ASN A 105 5.04 26.33 -14.77
C ASN A 105 4.04 26.52 -13.61
N ALA A 106 2.88 25.87 -13.65
CA ALA A 106 1.89 25.99 -12.57
C ALA A 106 2.39 25.27 -11.31
N TYR A 107 3.00 24.08 -11.46
CA TYR A 107 3.66 23.37 -10.37
C TYR A 107 4.83 24.17 -9.79
N LEU A 108 5.73 24.67 -10.65
CA LEU A 108 6.90 25.44 -10.22
C LEU A 108 6.49 26.72 -9.47
N SER A 109 5.51 27.45 -10.00
CA SER A 109 5.03 28.68 -9.35
C SER A 109 4.31 28.41 -8.03
N ALA A 110 3.44 27.39 -7.97
CA ALA A 110 2.71 27.06 -6.75
C ALA A 110 3.61 26.44 -5.67
N GLY A 111 4.67 25.74 -6.08
CA GLY A 111 5.62 25.07 -5.19
C GLY A 111 6.84 25.90 -4.81
N LYS A 112 6.93 27.16 -5.25
CA LYS A 112 8.13 28.01 -5.16
C LYS A 112 8.74 28.04 -3.76
N GLU A 113 7.92 28.24 -2.73
CA GLU A 113 8.36 28.30 -1.33
C GLU A 113 9.13 27.04 -0.90
N TYR A 114 8.69 25.86 -1.36
CA TYR A 114 9.32 24.58 -1.05
C TYR A 114 10.51 24.29 -1.98
N LEU A 115 10.34 24.50 -3.29
CA LEU A 115 11.31 24.10 -4.32
C LEU A 115 12.57 24.98 -4.30
N GLU A 116 12.43 26.25 -3.92
CA GLU A 116 13.52 27.22 -3.87
C GLU A 116 13.93 27.55 -2.42
N ALA A 117 13.51 26.73 -1.46
CA ALA A 117 13.82 26.96 -0.05
C ALA A 117 15.35 27.02 0.19
N GLY A 118 15.78 28.08 0.89
CA GLY A 118 17.19 28.30 1.17
C GLY A 118 17.75 27.38 2.26
N PHE A 119 19.08 27.24 2.30
CA PHE A 119 19.80 26.41 3.27
C PHE A 119 19.43 26.68 4.74
N LYS A 120 19.10 27.93 5.10
CA LYS A 120 18.77 28.33 6.48
C LYS A 120 17.30 28.10 6.87
N THR A 121 16.42 27.86 5.89
CA THR A 121 14.99 27.62 6.10
C THR A 121 14.54 26.39 5.30
N PRO A 122 15.15 25.21 5.52
CA PRO A 122 14.81 24.02 4.77
C PRO A 122 13.39 23.56 5.15
N PRO A 123 12.59 23.06 4.18
CA PRO A 123 11.20 22.66 4.43
C PRO A 123 11.09 21.35 5.20
N TYR A 124 12.16 20.56 5.28
CA TYR A 124 12.24 19.30 5.99
C TYR A 124 13.70 19.04 6.43
N THR A 125 13.90 18.04 7.29
CA THR A 125 15.23 17.54 7.67
C THR A 125 15.70 16.41 6.77
N ARG A 126 14.79 15.53 6.35
CA ARG A 126 15.07 14.40 5.46
C ARG A 126 13.84 14.06 4.63
N VAL A 127 14.08 13.54 3.42
CA VAL A 127 13.07 12.84 2.62
C VAL A 127 13.60 11.45 2.30
N GLU A 128 12.74 10.46 2.49
CA GLU A 128 12.94 9.06 2.08
C GLU A 128 11.98 8.72 0.96
N SER A 129 12.37 7.83 0.05
CA SER A 129 11.53 7.32 -1.02
C SER A 129 11.58 5.80 -1.01
N ILE A 130 10.46 5.17 -0.69
CA ILE A 130 10.31 3.72 -0.64
C ILE A 130 9.48 3.31 -1.86
N TRP A 131 10.06 2.49 -2.71
CA TRP A 131 9.38 1.97 -3.90
C TRP A 131 8.81 0.60 -3.62
N LEU A 132 7.52 0.43 -3.91
CA LEU A 132 6.81 -0.83 -3.74
C LEU A 132 6.16 -1.29 -5.03
N LYS A 133 6.04 -2.60 -5.19
CA LYS A 133 5.19 -3.23 -6.20
C LYS A 133 3.94 -3.78 -5.51
N ALA A 134 2.76 -3.44 -6.00
CA ALA A 134 1.50 -3.95 -5.48
C ALA A 134 1.47 -5.48 -5.50
N PHE A 135 0.78 -6.10 -4.55
CA PHE A 135 0.58 -7.55 -4.55
C PHE A 135 -0.28 -8.01 -5.74
N PRO A 136 -0.01 -9.18 -6.35
CA PRO A 136 -0.81 -9.65 -7.49
C PRO A 136 -2.28 -9.85 -7.14
N PHE A 137 -2.61 -10.23 -5.90
CA PHE A 137 -3.99 -10.44 -5.46
C PHE A 137 -4.62 -9.18 -4.83
N ALA A 138 -3.86 -8.08 -4.76
CA ALA A 138 -4.33 -6.74 -4.42
C ALA A 138 -3.59 -5.69 -5.30
N PRO A 139 -3.82 -5.70 -6.62
CA PRO A 139 -2.92 -5.06 -7.59
C PRO A 139 -3.00 -3.54 -7.63
N VAL A 140 -3.99 -2.93 -6.95
CA VAL A 140 -4.25 -1.49 -7.01
C VAL A 140 -4.64 -0.93 -5.64
N ALA A 141 -4.32 0.34 -5.38
CA ALA A 141 -4.70 1.00 -4.14
C ALA A 141 -6.22 1.25 -4.08
N LYS A 142 -6.89 0.93 -2.98
CA LYS A 142 -8.36 1.01 -2.83
C LYS A 142 -8.76 2.27 -2.05
N ALA A 143 -9.76 3.00 -2.55
CA ALA A 143 -10.46 4.02 -1.77
C ALA A 143 -11.14 3.38 -0.55
N SER A 144 -11.34 4.15 0.52
CA SER A 144 -11.95 3.63 1.75
C SER A 144 -13.44 3.35 1.58
N LYS A 145 -13.89 2.23 2.13
CA LYS A 145 -15.31 1.86 2.22
C LYS A 145 -15.95 2.22 3.57
N LEU A 146 -15.19 2.83 4.47
CA LEU A 146 -15.61 3.17 5.83
C LEU A 146 -16.58 4.36 5.84
N LYS A 147 -17.47 4.38 6.85
CA LYS A 147 -18.56 5.36 6.97
C LYS A 147 -18.17 6.60 7.77
N SER A 148 -17.27 6.46 8.74
CA SER A 148 -16.74 7.59 9.53
C SER A 148 -16.03 8.60 8.65
N SER A 149 -15.92 9.84 9.15
CA SER A 149 -15.07 10.85 8.52
C SER A 149 -13.59 10.42 8.54
N PRO A 150 -12.78 10.81 7.55
CA PRO A 150 -11.36 10.42 7.50
C PRO A 150 -10.60 10.72 8.81
N GLN A 151 -10.91 11.81 9.49
CA GLN A 151 -10.25 12.23 10.74
C GLN A 151 -10.61 11.35 11.95
N GLY A 152 -11.76 10.67 11.92
CA GLY A 152 -12.18 9.75 12.99
C GLY A 152 -11.60 8.34 12.86
N ARG A 153 -11.05 8.00 11.70
CA ARG A 153 -10.52 6.67 11.38
C ARG A 153 -9.15 6.44 11.99
N VAL A 154 -8.82 5.16 12.18
CA VAL A 154 -7.46 4.72 12.48
C VAL A 154 -6.82 4.20 11.20
N TYR A 155 -5.69 4.79 10.81
CA TYR A 155 -4.86 4.31 9.71
C TYR A 155 -3.63 3.62 10.31
N GLU A 156 -3.36 2.38 9.87
CA GLU A 156 -2.30 1.53 10.42
C GLU A 156 -1.40 1.06 9.29
N LEU A 157 -0.25 1.72 9.13
CA LEU A 157 0.80 1.34 8.20
C LEU A 157 1.70 0.31 8.87
N ARG A 158 1.85 -0.86 8.25
CA ARG A 158 2.63 -1.97 8.80
C ARG A 158 3.77 -2.31 7.85
N SER A 159 4.98 -2.49 8.39
CA SER A 159 6.17 -2.97 7.68
C SER A 159 6.58 -4.30 8.28
N TYR A 160 6.58 -5.35 7.48
CA TYR A 160 6.93 -6.70 7.91
C TYR A 160 8.25 -7.08 7.25
N GLU A 161 9.30 -7.17 8.07
CA GLU A 161 10.64 -7.53 7.64
C GLU A 161 10.84 -9.04 7.65
N SER A 162 11.73 -9.51 6.79
CA SER A 162 12.14 -10.92 6.73
C SER A 162 13.66 -11.02 6.77
N ALA A 163 14.16 -12.11 7.36
CA ALA A 163 15.60 -12.29 7.56
C ALA A 163 16.41 -12.47 6.26
N THR A 164 15.78 -12.89 5.16
CA THR A 164 16.39 -13.03 3.83
C THR A 164 15.35 -12.79 2.74
N GLU A 165 15.79 -12.55 1.50
CA GLU A 165 14.91 -12.28 0.36
C GLU A 165 14.00 -13.47 0.05
N LYS A 166 14.53 -14.70 0.17
CA LYS A 166 13.73 -15.92 -0.03
C LYS A 166 12.61 -16.02 1.00
N ILE A 167 12.88 -15.65 2.24
CA ILE A 167 11.88 -15.64 3.32
C ILE A 167 10.86 -14.52 3.08
N GLY A 168 11.30 -13.35 2.62
CA GLY A 168 10.41 -12.25 2.22
C GLY A 168 9.44 -12.66 1.10
N VAL A 169 9.93 -13.33 0.06
CA VAL A 169 9.09 -13.90 -1.00
C VAL A 169 8.10 -14.91 -0.43
N ASN A 170 8.51 -15.75 0.52
CA ASN A 170 7.61 -16.69 1.17
C ASN A 170 6.47 -16.00 1.95
N LYS A 171 6.75 -14.92 2.68
CA LYS A 171 5.69 -14.15 3.36
C LYS A 171 4.77 -13.44 2.37
N ILE A 172 5.31 -12.89 1.27
CA ILE A 172 4.48 -12.33 0.20
C ILE A 172 3.57 -13.41 -0.42
N HIS A 173 4.09 -14.62 -0.61
CA HIS A 173 3.30 -15.77 -1.07
C HIS A 173 2.21 -16.14 -0.07
N MET A 174 2.47 -16.10 1.23
CA MET A 174 1.44 -16.28 2.28
C MET A 174 0.30 -15.28 2.13
N PHE A 175 0.62 -14.01 1.86
CA PHE A 175 -0.38 -12.97 1.64
C PHE A 175 -1.23 -13.21 0.40
N ASN A 176 -0.61 -13.65 -0.69
CA ASN A 176 -1.27 -13.85 -1.98
C ASN A 176 -1.84 -15.27 -2.08
N GLU A 177 -1.06 -16.22 -2.58
CA GLU A 177 -1.47 -17.60 -2.84
C GLU A 177 -1.86 -18.36 -1.57
N GLY A 178 -1.28 -18.00 -0.42
CA GLY A 178 -1.65 -18.54 0.88
C GLY A 178 -3.02 -18.08 1.38
N GLY A 179 -3.58 -17.01 0.80
CA GLY A 179 -4.94 -16.57 1.07
C GLY A 179 -5.10 -15.50 2.15
N GLU A 180 -4.04 -14.91 2.70
CA GLU A 180 -4.17 -13.88 3.76
C GLU A 180 -4.91 -12.62 3.28
N VAL A 181 -4.70 -12.19 2.02
CA VAL A 181 -5.46 -11.07 1.43
C VAL A 181 -6.95 -11.39 1.35
N ALA A 182 -7.31 -12.61 0.93
CA ALA A 182 -8.70 -13.06 0.86
C ALA A 182 -9.33 -13.16 2.25
N LEU A 183 -8.55 -13.60 3.25
CA LEU A 183 -8.94 -13.63 4.65
C LEU A 183 -9.22 -12.22 5.21
N PHE A 184 -8.37 -11.24 4.90
CA PHE A 184 -8.60 -9.83 5.27
C PHE A 184 -9.90 -9.31 4.65
N ASP A 185 -10.12 -9.54 3.35
CA ASP A 185 -11.34 -9.14 2.66
C ASP A 185 -12.58 -9.84 3.27
N ARG A 186 -12.49 -11.15 3.62
CA ARG A 186 -13.57 -11.92 4.28
C ARG A 186 -13.91 -11.37 5.67
N LEU A 187 -12.90 -10.96 6.43
CA LEU A 187 -13.04 -10.40 7.78
C LEU A 187 -13.36 -8.90 7.79
N GLY A 188 -13.54 -8.28 6.61
CA GLY A 188 -13.98 -6.88 6.52
C GLY A 188 -12.89 -5.84 6.73
N PHE A 189 -11.60 -6.21 6.66
CA PHE A 189 -10.52 -5.23 6.72
C PHE A 189 -10.57 -4.26 5.54
N ASP A 190 -10.54 -2.95 5.80
CA ASP A 190 -10.44 -1.92 4.77
C ASP A 190 -8.97 -1.61 4.47
N ALA A 191 -8.33 -2.46 3.68
CA ALA A 191 -6.94 -2.26 3.26
C ALA A 191 -6.84 -1.28 2.08
N ALA A 192 -6.03 -0.23 2.26
CA ALA A 192 -5.75 0.77 1.24
C ALA A 192 -4.79 0.24 0.17
N PHE A 193 -3.73 -0.49 0.56
CA PHE A 193 -2.81 -1.16 -0.36
C PHE A 193 -2.02 -2.26 0.34
N TYR A 194 -1.44 -3.15 -0.46
CA TYR A 194 -0.39 -4.08 -0.07
C TYR A 194 0.73 -4.02 -1.10
N GLY A 195 1.99 -4.09 -0.68
CA GLY A 195 3.11 -4.08 -1.62
C GLY A 195 4.39 -4.70 -1.07
N GLN A 196 5.15 -5.30 -1.98
CA GLN A 196 6.53 -5.71 -1.76
C GLN A 196 7.41 -4.48 -1.92
N VAL A 197 8.31 -4.22 -0.96
CA VAL A 197 9.32 -3.17 -1.13
C VAL A 197 10.37 -3.65 -2.13
N LEU A 198 10.56 -2.85 -3.19
CA LEU A 198 11.58 -3.05 -4.21
C LEU A 198 12.87 -2.27 -3.90
N SER A 199 12.74 -1.14 -3.19
CA SER A 199 13.86 -0.29 -2.76
C SER A 199 13.43 0.57 -1.58
N GLY A 200 14.25 0.62 -0.52
CA GLY A 200 14.00 1.40 0.68
C GLY A 200 15.17 1.28 1.68
N GLY A 201 15.10 2.00 2.79
CA GLY A 201 16.14 1.96 3.84
C GLY A 201 16.14 0.67 4.69
N VAL A 202 15.07 -0.10 4.62
CA VAL A 202 14.85 -1.36 5.36
C VAL A 202 14.36 -2.39 4.36
N MET A 203 15.07 -3.50 4.20
CA MET A 203 14.77 -4.57 3.24
C MET A 203 15.43 -5.90 3.68
N PRO A 204 14.88 -7.06 3.30
CA PRO A 204 13.64 -7.25 2.55
C PRO A 204 12.41 -7.15 3.45
N ASN A 205 11.37 -6.49 2.95
CA ASN A 205 10.11 -6.33 3.66
C ASN A 205 8.93 -6.16 2.70
N LEU A 206 7.73 -6.33 3.24
CA LEU A 206 6.48 -5.89 2.62
C LEU A 206 5.85 -4.80 3.48
N MET A 207 5.02 -3.96 2.87
CA MET A 207 4.22 -2.98 3.60
C MET A 207 2.76 -3.03 3.16
N TYR A 208 1.87 -2.70 4.08
CA TYR A 208 0.45 -2.54 3.80
C TYR A 208 -0.17 -1.51 4.74
N LEU A 209 -1.27 -0.90 4.31
CA LEU A 209 -2.01 0.11 5.07
C LEU A 209 -3.45 -0.35 5.27
N THR A 210 -3.86 -0.49 6.53
CA THR A 210 -5.26 -0.80 6.89
C THR A 210 -5.93 0.42 7.50
N ARG A 211 -7.24 0.50 7.35
CA ARG A 211 -8.09 1.56 7.89
C ARG A 211 -9.20 0.94 8.73
N PHE A 212 -9.56 1.61 9.81
CA PHE A 212 -10.64 1.20 10.70
C PHE A 212 -11.48 2.41 11.10
N GLU A 213 -12.76 2.19 11.41
CA GLU A 213 -13.69 3.26 11.80
C GLU A 213 -13.21 4.03 13.04
N ASN A 214 -12.55 3.33 13.98
CA ASN A 214 -11.98 3.86 15.21
C ASN A 214 -11.09 2.79 15.87
N ARG A 215 -10.52 3.10 17.05
CA ARG A 215 -9.64 2.18 17.78
C ARG A 215 -10.32 0.91 18.28
N ALA A 216 -11.57 1.01 18.74
CA ALA A 216 -12.31 -0.15 19.23
C ALA A 216 -12.60 -1.16 18.10
N GLU A 217 -13.04 -0.65 16.93
CA GLU A 217 -13.23 -1.49 15.74
C GLU A 217 -11.93 -2.13 15.26
N ARG A 218 -10.82 -1.37 15.27
CA ARG A 218 -9.48 -1.90 14.97
C ARG A 218 -9.14 -3.08 15.86
N ASP A 219 -9.29 -2.92 17.18
CA ASP A 219 -8.93 -3.95 18.14
C ASP A 219 -9.85 -5.19 18.01
N ALA A 220 -11.13 -4.99 17.72
CA ALA A 220 -12.07 -6.07 17.42
C ALA A 220 -11.70 -6.85 16.15
N HIS A 221 -11.33 -6.17 15.05
CA HIS A 221 -10.92 -6.82 13.80
C HIS A 221 -9.65 -7.67 13.98
N TRP A 222 -8.64 -7.14 14.67
CA TRP A 222 -7.41 -7.90 14.93
C TRP A 222 -7.62 -9.08 15.88
N LYS A 223 -8.51 -8.94 16.88
CA LYS A 223 -8.92 -10.06 17.73
C LYS A 223 -9.61 -11.15 16.90
N ALA A 224 -10.59 -10.78 16.08
CA ALA A 224 -11.30 -11.71 15.20
C ALA A 224 -10.33 -12.43 14.24
N PHE A 225 -9.39 -11.69 13.64
CA PHE A 225 -8.34 -12.26 12.80
C PHE A 225 -7.49 -13.31 13.54
N GLY A 226 -7.01 -12.98 14.74
CA GLY A 226 -6.19 -13.90 15.56
C GLY A 226 -6.96 -15.15 16.01
N GLU A 227 -8.28 -15.04 16.21
CA GLU A 227 -9.13 -16.14 16.63
C GLU A 227 -9.62 -17.03 15.47
N ASP A 228 -9.58 -16.51 14.24
CA ASP A 228 -10.13 -17.15 13.04
C ASP A 228 -9.47 -18.52 12.74
N PRO A 229 -10.26 -19.58 12.49
CA PRO A 229 -9.73 -20.92 12.21
C PRO A 229 -8.87 -21.00 10.94
N GLU A 230 -9.21 -20.27 9.87
CA GLU A 230 -8.42 -20.27 8.63
C GLU A 230 -7.08 -19.58 8.86
N TRP A 231 -7.05 -18.49 9.64
CA TRP A 231 -5.80 -17.86 10.04
C TRP A 231 -4.91 -18.83 10.81
N LYS A 232 -5.45 -19.47 11.87
CA LYS A 232 -4.70 -20.43 12.70
C LYS A 232 -4.15 -21.58 11.88
N GLN A 233 -4.93 -22.08 10.91
CA GLN A 233 -4.46 -23.12 10.01
C GLN A 233 -3.36 -22.61 9.08
N LEU A 234 -3.54 -21.45 8.46
CA LEU A 234 -2.58 -20.85 7.53
C LEU A 234 -1.25 -20.54 8.22
N SER A 235 -1.30 -19.90 9.39
CA SER A 235 -0.11 -19.51 10.16
C SER A 235 0.60 -20.69 10.81
N ALA A 236 -0.04 -21.86 10.93
CA ALA A 236 0.57 -23.09 11.45
C ALA A 236 1.22 -23.96 10.35
N LYS A 237 1.05 -23.61 9.07
CA LYS A 237 1.64 -24.37 7.97
C LYS A 237 3.18 -24.34 8.06
N PRO A 238 3.87 -25.49 7.93
CA PRO A 238 5.33 -25.54 8.02
C PRO A 238 6.04 -24.60 7.05
N GLU A 239 5.51 -24.43 5.83
CA GLU A 239 6.10 -23.58 4.81
C GLU A 239 6.03 -22.07 5.12
N TYR A 240 5.24 -21.64 6.11
CA TYR A 240 5.09 -20.24 6.50
C TYR A 240 5.63 -19.94 7.91
N GLN A 241 6.27 -20.91 8.57
CA GLN A 241 6.94 -20.64 9.84
C GLN A 241 8.15 -19.72 9.63
N ASP A 242 8.41 -18.87 10.63
CA ASP A 242 9.59 -17.99 10.71
C ASP A 242 9.78 -17.07 9.49
N ASN A 243 8.68 -16.66 8.85
CA ASN A 243 8.72 -15.82 7.66
C ASN A 243 8.66 -14.32 7.90
N VAL A 244 8.63 -13.91 9.18
CA VAL A 244 8.69 -12.51 9.62
C VAL A 244 9.71 -12.41 10.76
N SER A 245 10.68 -11.51 10.64
CA SER A 245 11.71 -11.27 11.66
C SER A 245 11.42 -10.06 12.54
N HIS A 246 10.74 -9.04 11.99
CA HIS A 246 10.38 -7.82 12.71
C HIS A 246 9.11 -7.20 12.13
N ILE A 247 8.34 -6.52 12.98
CA ILE A 247 7.12 -5.80 12.58
C ILE A 247 7.15 -4.39 13.16
N ASP A 248 7.10 -3.40 12.28
CA ASP A 248 6.79 -2.02 12.66
C ASP A 248 5.34 -1.68 12.35
N ILE A 249 4.70 -0.98 13.29
CA ILE A 249 3.33 -0.47 13.16
C ILE A 249 3.35 1.03 13.42
N THR A 250 2.97 1.79 12.40
CA THR A 250 2.83 3.25 12.48
C THR A 250 1.37 3.63 12.37
N PHE A 251 0.84 4.26 13.42
CA PHE A 251 -0.50 4.85 13.39
C PHE A 251 -0.47 6.23 12.76
N LEU A 252 -1.38 6.46 11.82
CA LEU A 252 -1.44 7.64 10.98
C LEU A 252 -2.81 8.33 11.07
N ARG A 253 -2.83 9.62 10.76
CA ARG A 253 -4.04 10.41 10.47
C ARG A 253 -3.97 10.99 9.05
N PRO A 254 -5.05 10.99 8.27
CA PRO A 254 -5.05 11.59 6.93
C PRO A 254 -5.09 13.11 7.04
N THR A 255 -4.44 13.79 6.10
CA THR A 255 -4.64 15.24 5.95
C THR A 255 -5.99 15.51 5.26
N ALA A 256 -6.48 16.76 5.33
CA ALA A 256 -7.73 17.15 4.67
C ALA A 256 -7.69 17.02 3.12
N TYR A 257 -6.49 16.94 2.55
CA TYR A 257 -6.25 16.83 1.11
C TYR A 257 -5.77 15.42 0.68
N SER A 258 -5.85 14.42 1.57
CA SER A 258 -5.63 13.01 1.22
C SER A 258 -6.84 12.45 0.48
N ALA A 259 -6.60 11.72 -0.62
CA ALA A 259 -7.65 11.00 -1.36
C ALA A 259 -7.81 9.53 -0.91
N LEU A 260 -6.90 9.01 -0.06
CA LEU A 260 -6.91 7.64 0.47
C LEU A 260 -7.18 7.57 1.98
#